data_AF-A0A2Z4J322-F1
#
_entry.id   AF-A0A2Z4J322-F1
#
_cell.length_a   1.000
_cell.length_b   1.000
_cell.length_c   1.000
_cell.angle_alpha   90.00
_cell.angle_beta   90.00
_cell.angle_gamma   90.00
#
_symmetry.space_group_name_H-M   'P 1'
#
loop_
_entity.id
_entity.type
_entity.pdbx_description
1 polymer ?
#
loop_
_entity_poly.entity_id
_entity_poly.type
_entity_poly.pdbx_seq_one_letter_code
_entity_poly.pdbx_strand_id
1 'polypeptide(L)'
;MRSWANQRPVAALLPLLLQLALLDTGSLSATVALAATAAAGSALAVCALVSARCAPTVPPTRVRTAIRDRDRRTAFLPQRDPDARGRTRPRAPGHALPTTVA
;
A
#
# COMPACT_ATOMS: atom_id res chain seq x y z
N MET A 1 6.39 -6.35 13.82
CA MET A 1 6.47 -6.93 12.45
C MET A 1 7.26 -8.25 12.43
N ARG A 2 6.94 -9.23 13.31
CA ARG A 2 7.79 -10.43 13.52
C ARG A 2 7.01 -11.76 13.60
N SER A 3 5.77 -11.84 13.09
CA SER A 3 5.00 -13.11 13.07
C SER A 3 4.99 -13.82 11.72
N TRP A 4 5.24 -13.13 10.62
CA TRP A 4 5.16 -13.72 9.27
C TRP A 4 6.23 -14.77 8.97
N ALA A 5 7.38 -14.73 9.62
CA ALA A 5 8.42 -15.74 9.41
C ALA A 5 7.98 -17.14 9.90
N ASN A 6 7.23 -17.21 11.00
CA ASN A 6 6.78 -18.48 11.59
C ASN A 6 5.55 -19.08 10.90
N GLN A 7 4.84 -18.30 10.08
CA GLN A 7 3.65 -18.77 9.34
C GLN A 7 4.00 -19.42 7.99
N ARG A 8 5.22 -19.21 7.49
CA ARG A 8 5.71 -19.79 6.23
C ARG A 8 5.70 -21.32 6.17
N PRO A 9 6.17 -22.06 7.20
CA PRO A 9 6.13 -23.52 7.16
C PRO A 9 4.69 -24.04 7.23
N VAL A 10 3.84 -23.42 8.05
CA VAL A 10 2.42 -23.80 8.16
C VAL A 10 1.67 -23.57 6.84
N ALA A 11 1.92 -22.43 6.20
CA ALA A 11 1.33 -22.10 4.90
C ALA A 11 1.80 -23.03 3.77
N ALA A 12 3.03 -23.57 3.84
CA ALA A 12 3.56 -24.52 2.87
C ALA A 12 3.10 -25.98 3.13
N LEU A 13 2.86 -26.35 4.39
CA LEU A 13 2.41 -27.69 4.77
C LEU A 13 0.93 -27.95 4.42
N LEU A 14 0.08 -26.92 4.50
CA LEU A 14 -1.35 -27.02 4.19
C LEU A 14 -1.65 -27.50 2.75
N PRO A 15 -1.08 -26.93 1.67
CA PRO A 15 -1.32 -27.40 0.32
C PRO A 15 -0.71 -28.78 0.06
N LEU A 16 0.37 -29.15 0.75
CA LEU A 16 1.00 -30.48 0.63
C LEU A 16 0.10 -31.56 1.24
N LEU A 17 -0.45 -31.32 2.43
CA LEU A 17 -1.40 -32.22 3.08
C LEU A 17 -2.70 -32.37 2.28
N LEU A 18 -3.18 -31.28 1.69
CA LEU A 18 -4.37 -31.30 0.82
C LEU A 18 -4.13 -32.14 -0.44
N GLN A 19 -2.97 -32.01 -1.08
CA GLN A 19 -2.59 -32.84 -2.24
C GLN A 19 -2.53 -34.33 -1.86
N LEU A 20 -1.97 -34.66 -0.70
CA LEU A 20 -1.83 -36.04 -0.24
C LEU A 20 -3.19 -36.69 0.07
N ALA A 21 -4.11 -35.95 0.70
CA ALA A 21 -5.46 -36.43 1.00
C ALA A 21 -6.34 -36.60 -0.26
N LEU A 22 -6.15 -35.76 -1.27
CA LEU A 22 -6.90 -35.85 -2.54
C LEU A 22 -6.35 -36.92 -3.49
N LEU A 23 -5.05 -37.23 -3.40
CA LEU A 23 -4.44 -38.30 -4.19
C LEU A 23 -5.02 -39.68 -3.83
N ASP A 24 -5.48 -39.84 -2.59
CA ASP A 24 -6.09 -41.07 -2.09
C ASP A 24 -7.55 -41.27 -2.56
N THR A 25 -8.16 -40.26 -3.21
CA THR A 25 -9.63 -40.20 -3.42
C THR A 25 -10.15 -40.13 -4.87
N GLY A 26 -9.35 -40.13 -5.95
CA GLY A 26 -9.98 -39.97 -7.27
C GLY A 26 -9.22 -40.19 -8.59
N SER A 27 -10.03 -40.28 -9.65
CA SER A 27 -9.71 -40.62 -11.05
C SER A 27 -8.53 -39.87 -11.68
N LEU A 28 -7.88 -40.50 -12.68
CA LEU A 28 -6.72 -39.97 -13.40
C LEU A 28 -6.88 -38.51 -13.88
N SER A 29 -8.07 -38.12 -14.35
CA SER A 29 -8.34 -36.74 -14.77
C SER A 29 -8.27 -35.73 -13.61
N ALA A 30 -8.80 -36.10 -12.44
CA ALA A 30 -8.68 -35.30 -11.23
C ALA A 30 -7.22 -35.20 -10.76
N THR A 31 -6.45 -36.28 -10.86
CA THR A 31 -5.02 -36.26 -10.51
C THR A 31 -4.21 -35.34 -11.42
N VAL A 32 -4.50 -35.32 -12.73
CA VAL A 32 -3.79 -34.46 -13.70
C VAL A 32 -4.16 -32.99 -13.52
N ALA A 33 -5.45 -32.66 -13.36
CA ALA A 33 -5.88 -31.29 -13.11
C ALA A 33 -5.30 -30.74 -11.79
N LEU A 34 -5.21 -31.59 -10.77
CA LEU A 34 -4.59 -31.25 -9.50
C LEU A 34 -3.07 -31.07 -9.63
N ALA A 35 -2.37 -31.98 -10.33
CA ALA A 35 -0.95 -31.87 -10.58
C ALA A 35 -0.60 -30.59 -11.35
N ALA A 36 -1.41 -30.21 -12.34
CA ALA A 36 -1.24 -28.95 -13.07
C ALA A 36 -1.43 -27.73 -12.16
N THR A 37 -2.42 -27.77 -11.27
CA THR A 37 -2.68 -26.68 -10.30
C THR A 37 -1.55 -26.57 -9.28
N ALA A 38 -1.05 -27.70 -8.78
CA ALA A 38 0.09 -27.76 -7.87
C ALA A 38 1.37 -27.23 -8.54
N ALA A 39 1.63 -27.62 -9.79
CA ALA A 39 2.76 -27.11 -10.57
C ALA A 39 2.67 -25.60 -10.77
N ALA A 40 1.52 -25.07 -11.19
CA ALA A 40 1.29 -23.64 -11.35
C ALA A 40 1.44 -22.89 -10.01
N GLY A 41 0.88 -23.42 -8.92
CA GLY A 41 1.01 -22.87 -7.58
C GLY A 41 2.45 -22.81 -7.10
N SER A 42 3.23 -23.88 -7.34
CA SER A 42 4.65 -23.93 -6.98
C SER A 42 5.49 -22.93 -7.78
N ALA A 43 5.23 -22.79 -9.08
CA ALA A 43 5.89 -21.81 -9.94
C ALA A 43 5.61 -20.37 -9.46
N LEU A 44 4.34 -20.06 -9.15
CA LEU A 44 3.96 -18.76 -8.60
C LEU A 44 4.61 -18.50 -7.24
N ALA A 45 4.68 -19.51 -6.37
CA ALA A 45 5.34 -19.38 -5.06
C ALA A 45 6.85 -19.10 -5.21
N VAL A 46 7.53 -19.80 -6.13
CA VAL A 46 8.95 -19.55 -6.44
C VAL A 46 9.13 -18.13 -6.99
N CYS A 47 8.30 -17.70 -7.95
CA CYS A 47 8.34 -16.33 -8.48
C CYS A 47 8.14 -15.28 -7.38
N ALA A 48 7.18 -15.49 -6.47
CA ALA A 48 6.93 -14.59 -5.34
C ALA A 48 8.10 -14.57 -4.34
N LEU A 49 8.74 -15.72 -4.10
CA LEU A 49 9.92 -15.78 -3.23
C LEU A 49 11.11 -15.07 -3.86
N VAL A 50 11.38 -15.30 -5.15
CA VAL A 50 12.46 -14.63 -5.87
C VAL A 50 12.23 -13.12 -5.88
N SER A 51 11.02 -12.65 -6.20
CA SER A 51 10.71 -11.22 -6.20
C SER A 51 10.84 -10.60 -4.81
N ALA A 52 10.40 -11.30 -3.76
CA ALA A 52 10.57 -10.84 -2.38
C ALA A 52 12.04 -10.79 -1.92
N ARG A 53 12.90 -11.69 -2.44
CA ARG A 53 14.35 -11.68 -2.16
C ARG A 53 15.10 -10.62 -2.95
N CYS A 54 14.65 -10.32 -4.16
CA CYS A 54 15.23 -9.28 -5.01
C CYS A 54 14.78 -7.86 -4.60
N ALA A 55 13.70 -7.74 -3.81
CA ALA A 55 13.24 -6.46 -3.30
C ALA A 55 14.33 -5.80 -2.43
N PRO A 56 14.81 -4.59 -2.79
CA PRO A 56 15.85 -3.91 -2.02
C PRO A 56 15.39 -3.66 -0.58
N THR A 57 16.24 -3.99 0.40
CA THR A 57 15.96 -3.67 1.80
C THR A 57 16.13 -2.17 2.03
N VAL A 58 15.00 -1.45 2.05
CA VAL A 58 14.99 -0.01 2.27
C VAL A 58 14.81 0.28 3.76
N PRO A 59 15.72 1.07 4.40
CA PRO A 59 15.53 1.49 5.78
C PRO A 59 14.17 2.22 5.93
N PRO A 60 13.43 2.00 7.03
CA PRO A 60 12.12 2.63 7.22
C PRO A 60 12.20 4.17 7.20
N THR A 61 13.35 4.72 7.59
CA THR A 61 13.66 6.14 7.47
C THR A 61 13.71 6.61 6.03
N ARG A 62 14.23 5.79 5.10
CA ARG A 62 14.33 6.12 3.66
C ARG A 62 12.97 6.20 2.99
N VAL A 63 11.99 5.40 3.43
CA VAL A 63 10.59 5.53 2.98
C VAL A 63 10.01 6.86 3.46
N ARG A 64 10.19 7.20 4.75
CA ARG A 64 9.70 8.46 5.30
C ARG A 64 10.36 9.68 4.66
N THR A 65 11.66 9.63 4.38
CA THR A 65 12.36 10.71 3.69
C THR A 65 11.97 10.77 2.22
N ALA A 66 11.75 9.64 1.54
CA ALA A 66 11.28 9.63 0.15
C ALA A 66 9.86 10.18 0.03
N ILE A 67 8.96 9.87 0.97
CA ILE A 67 7.62 10.47 1.04
C ILE A 67 7.73 11.97 1.32
N ARG A 68 8.53 12.38 2.32
CA ARG A 68 8.74 13.80 2.63
C ARG A 68 9.41 14.55 1.47
N ASP A 69 10.31 13.92 0.73
CA ASP A 69 10.97 14.50 -0.46
C ASP A 69 10.00 14.59 -1.63
N ARG A 70 9.16 13.56 -1.83
CA ARG A 70 8.06 13.59 -2.80
C ARG A 70 7.07 14.69 -2.45
N ASP A 71 6.62 14.79 -1.21
CA ASP A 71 5.76 15.87 -0.74
C ASP A 71 6.42 17.22 -0.96
N ARG A 72 7.72 17.40 -0.67
CA ARG A 72 8.39 18.67 -1.00
C ARG A 72 8.41 18.96 -2.51
N ARG A 73 8.52 17.93 -3.35
CA ARG A 73 8.51 18.07 -4.82
C ARG A 73 7.09 18.19 -5.42
N THR A 74 6.06 17.68 -4.74
CA THR A 74 4.67 17.63 -5.23
C THR A 74 3.69 18.50 -4.45
N ALA A 75 4.08 19.06 -3.30
CA ALA A 75 3.30 20.01 -2.50
C ALA A 75 3.40 21.43 -3.05
N PHE A 76 4.12 21.64 -4.16
CA PHE A 76 3.94 22.84 -4.96
C PHE A 76 2.67 22.71 -5.82
N LEU A 77 1.48 22.75 -5.21
CA LEU A 77 0.58 23.78 -5.73
C LEU A 77 1.26 25.08 -5.30
N PRO A 78 1.67 25.97 -6.21
CA PRO A 78 2.16 27.27 -5.78
C PRO A 78 1.14 27.83 -4.81
N GLN A 79 1.53 27.95 -3.52
CA GLN A 79 0.74 28.71 -2.57
C GLN A 79 0.52 30.03 -3.28
N ARG A 80 -0.75 30.35 -3.59
CA ARG A 80 -1.11 31.70 -3.99
C ARG A 80 -0.46 32.57 -2.95
N ASP A 81 0.47 33.38 -3.44
CA ASP A 81 1.30 34.30 -2.69
C ASP A 81 0.66 34.59 -1.32
N PRO A 82 1.27 34.12 -0.20
CA PRO A 82 0.66 34.26 1.11
C PRO A 82 0.46 35.74 1.48
N ASP A 83 1.19 36.64 0.83
CA ASP A 83 1.05 38.08 0.95
C ASP A 83 0.10 38.68 -0.10
N ALA A 84 -0.43 37.87 -1.03
CA ALA A 84 -1.43 38.33 -2.00
C ALA A 84 -2.67 38.76 -1.25
N ARG A 85 -3.09 39.98 -1.57
CA ARG A 85 -4.32 40.57 -1.03
C ARG A 85 -5.49 39.61 -1.25
N GLY A 86 -6.01 39.05 -0.15
CA GLY A 86 -7.21 38.22 -0.17
C GLY A 86 -8.40 38.97 -0.81
N ARG A 87 -9.41 38.22 -1.27
CA ARG A 87 -10.63 38.86 -1.79
C ARG A 87 -11.26 39.70 -0.69
N THR A 88 -11.48 40.99 -0.98
CA THR A 88 -12.21 41.88 -0.08
C THR A 88 -13.60 41.28 0.15
N ARG A 89 -13.87 40.89 1.40
CA ARG A 89 -15.19 40.45 1.81
C ARG A 89 -16.01 41.72 2.08
N PRO A 90 -17.19 41.89 1.45
CA PRO A 90 -18.08 42.98 1.81
C PRO A 90 -18.35 42.91 3.32
N ARG A 91 -18.08 44.00 4.04
CA ARG A 91 -18.56 44.12 5.42
C ARG A 91 -20.06 44.37 5.31
N ALA A 92 -20.85 43.68 6.12
CA ALA A 92 -22.27 44.02 6.26
C ALA A 92 -22.38 45.52 6.56
N PRO A 93 -23.38 46.23 6.01
CA PRO A 93 -23.58 47.64 6.33
C PRO A 93 -23.61 47.83 7.85
N GLY A 94 -22.63 48.56 8.38
CA GLY A 94 -22.56 48.91 9.80
C GLY A 94 -23.23 50.27 10.02
N HIS A 95 -23.84 50.46 11.19
CA HIS A 95 -24.39 51.77 11.58
C HIS A 95 -23.28 52.82 11.67
N ALA A 96 -23.56 54.01 11.14
CA ALA A 96 -22.64 55.16 11.20
C ALA A 96 -22.38 55.53 12.67
N LEU A 97 -21.11 55.53 13.07
CA LEU A 97 -20.71 55.99 14.39
C LEU A 97 -20.75 57.54 14.42
N PRO A 98 -21.30 58.16 15.47
CA PRO A 98 -21.25 59.61 15.63
C PRO A 98 -19.77 60.04 15.72
N THR A 99 -19.32 60.85 14.77
CA THR A 99 -17.97 61.43 14.82
C THR A 99 -18.00 62.58 15.81
N THR A 100 -17.18 62.54 16.87
CA THR A 100 -16.93 63.70 17.72
C THR A 100 -16.26 64.78 16.88
N VAL A 101 -16.96 65.89 16.68
CA VAL A 101 -16.39 67.13 16.15
C VAL A 101 -15.84 67.93 17.35
N ALA A 102 -14.66 68.53 17.15
CA ALA A 102 -13.93 69.32 18.12
C ALA A 102 -14.67 70.59 18.58
#